data_AF-T0YCM0-F1
#
_entry.id   AF-T0YCM0-F1
#
_cell.length_a   1.000
_cell.length_b   1.000
_cell.length_c   1.000
_cell.angle_alpha   90.00
_cell.angle_beta   90.00
_cell.angle_gamma   90.00
#
_symmetry.space_group_name_H-M   'P 1'
#
loop_
_entity.id
_entity.type
_entity.pdbx_description
1 polymer ?
#
loop_
_entity_poly.entity_id
_entity_poly.type
_entity_poly.pdbx_seq_one_letter_code
_entity_poly.pdbx_strand_id
1 'polypeptide(L)' 'MEKTDALAALAALAQETRLDVFRLLVQAGPDGLPAGQIAELLCLPSAYL' A
#
# COMPACT_ATOMS: atom_id res chain seq x y z
N MET A 1 17.15 9.34 -7.68
CA MET A 1 15.81 9.81 -7.34
C MET A 1 15.92 11.31 -7.18
N GLU A 2 15.30 12.08 -8.06
CA GLU A 2 15.29 13.53 -7.92
C GLU A 2 14.37 13.91 -6.76
N LYS A 3 14.59 15.07 -6.15
CA LYS A 3 13.80 15.53 -4.99
C LYS A 3 12.29 15.52 -5.27
N THR A 4 11.90 15.83 -6.50
CA THR A 4 10.50 15.85 -6.95
C THR A 4 9.86 14.46 -6.95
N ASP A 5 10.62 13.41 -7.31
CA ASP A 5 10.13 12.03 -7.31
C ASP A 5 9.85 11.54 -5.88
N ALA A 6 10.74 11.88 -4.95
CA ALA A 6 10.58 11.53 -3.54
C ALA A 6 9.32 12.19 -2.94
N LEU A 7 9.09 13.47 -3.28
CA LEU A 7 7.91 14.20 -2.86
C LEU A 7 6.63 13.60 -3.45
N ALA A 8 6.64 13.22 -4.73
CA ALA A 8 5.50 12.57 -5.36
C ALA A 8 5.18 11.20 -4.73
N ALA A 9 6.20 10.40 -4.42
CA ALA A 9 6.03 9.10 -3.76
C ALA A 9 5.44 9.25 -2.35
N LEU A 10 5.96 10.20 -1.56
CA LEU A 10 5.45 10.49 -0.22
C LEU A 10 4.01 11.01 -0.27
N ALA A 11 3.68 11.87 -1.24
CA ALA A 11 2.32 12.34 -1.46
C ALA A 11 1.36 11.20 -1.83
N ALA A 12 1.81 10.23 -2.65
CA ALA A 12 1.02 9.06 -3.02
C ALA A 12 0.78 8.08 -1.85
N LEU A 13 1.63 8.11 -0.81
CA LEU A 13 1.47 7.35 0.43
C LEU A 13 0.68 8.10 1.50
N ALA A 14 0.41 9.40 1.34
CA ALA A 14 -0.32 10.21 2.32
C ALA A 14 -1.83 9.93 2.39
N GLN A 15 -2.30 8.86 1.74
CA GLN A 15 -3.64 8.29 1.94
C GLN A 15 -3.55 7.13 2.92
N GLU A 16 -4.37 7.13 3.97
CA GLU A 16 -4.40 6.13 5.05
C GLU A 16 -4.36 4.69 4.50
N THR A 17 -5.30 4.32 3.63
CA THR A 17 -5.35 2.99 3.02
C THR A 17 -4.12 2.64 2.20
N ARG A 18 -3.55 3.61 1.45
CA ARG A 18 -2.34 3.38 0.63
C ARG A 18 -1.12 3.13 1.51
N LEU A 19 -1.02 3.83 2.64
CA LEU A 19 0.03 3.63 3.61
C LEU A 19 -0.08 2.25 4.27
N ASP A 20 -1.29 1.82 4.63
CA ASP A 20 -1.52 0.52 5.25
C ASP A 20 -1.20 -0.64 4.30
N VAL A 21 -1.63 -0.56 3.04
CA VAL A 21 -1.25 -1.51 1.99
C VAL A 21 0.26 -1.57 1.82
N PHE A 22 0.92 -0.41 1.74
CA PHE A 22 2.38 -0.34 1.62
C PHE A 22 3.08 -1.00 2.81
N ARG A 23 2.62 -0.74 4.04
CA ARG A 23 3.19 -1.35 5.25
C ARG A 23 3.00 -2.87 5.28
N LEU A 24 1.85 -3.38 4.87
CA LEU A 24 1.61 -4.82 4.77
C LEU A 24 2.54 -5.48 3.75
N LEU A 25 2.71 -4.87 2.58
CA LEU A 25 3.63 -5.37 1.56
C LEU A 25 5.09 -5.35 2.02
N VAL A 26 5.51 -4.30 2.75
CA VAL A 26 6.86 -4.22 3.34
C VAL A 26 7.07 -5.34 4.38
N GLN A 27 6.05 -5.66 5.18
CA GLN A 27 6.11 -6.76 6.15
C GLN A 27 6.15 -8.15 5.49
N ALA A 28 5.38 -8.33 4.41
CA ALA A 28 5.38 -9.57 3.64
C ALA A 28 6.69 -9.81 2.90
N GLY A 29 7.39 -8.73 2.53
CA GLY A 29 8.69 -8.81 1.89
C GLY A 29 8.60 -9.38 0.46
N PRO A 30 9.64 -10.11 0.00
CA PRO A 30 9.72 -10.59 -1.39
C PRO A 30 8.58 -11.52 -1.81
N ASP A 31 7.98 -12.23 -0.87
CA ASP A 31 6.88 -13.16 -1.13
C ASP A 31 5.57 -12.43 -1.46
N GLY A 32 5.44 -11.19 -1.00
CA GLY A 32 4.27 -10.35 -1.23
C GLY A 32 2.98 -10.90 -0.63
N LEU A 33 1.85 -10.30 -1.00
CA LEU A 33 0.52 -10.76 -0.62
C LEU A 33 -0.45 -10.63 -1.80
N PRO A 34 -1.38 -11.59 -2.00
CA PRO A 34 -2.47 -11.43 -2.94
C PRO A 34 -3.34 -10.22 -2.58
N ALA A 35 -3.81 -9.48 -3.58
CA ALA A 35 -4.64 -8.29 -3.37
C ALA A 35 -5.89 -8.59 -2.52
N GLY A 36 -6.58 -9.71 -2.76
CA GLY A 36 -7.73 -10.14 -1.97
C GLY A 36 -7.41 -10.32 -0.48
N GLN A 37 -6.25 -10.90 -0.17
CA GLN A 37 -5.81 -11.07 1.21
C GLN A 37 -5.47 -9.73 1.87
N ILE A 38 -4.91 -8.77 1.13
CA ILE A 38 -4.67 -7.41 1.63
C ILE A 38 -6.00 -6.72 1.95
N ALA A 39 -7.01 -6.84 1.08
CA ALA A 39 -8.33 -6.27 1.34
C ALA A 39 -9.00 -6.89 2.57
N GLU A 40 -8.89 -8.22 2.75
CA GLU A 40 -9.39 -8.91 3.95
C GLU A 40 -8.69 -8.43 5.23
N LEU A 41 -7.36 -8.34 5.22
CA LEU A 41 -6.56 -7.90 6.38
C LEU A 41 -6.83 -6.44 6.77
N LEU A 42 -7.16 -5.60 5.80
CA LEU A 42 -7.48 -4.19 6.01
C LEU A 42 -8.99 -3.92 6.14
N CYS A 43 -9.82 -4.96 6.16
CA CYS A 43 -11.29 -4.86 6.18
C CYS A 43 -11.85 -3.92 5.10
N LEU A 44 -11.20 -3.87 3.92
CA LEU A 44 -11.62 -3.01 2.82
C LEU A 44 -12.83 -3.63 2.10
N PRO A 45 -13.82 -2.82 1.69
CA PRO A 45 -14.93 -3.31 0.90
C PRO A 45 -14.44 -3.94 -0.42
N SER A 46 -15.18 -4.92 -0.94
CA SER A 46 -14.83 -5.62 -2.21
C SER A 46 -14.71 -4.69 -3.42
N ALA A 47 -15.21 -3.45 -3.35
CA ALA A 47 -15.11 -2.45 -4.41
C ALA A 47 -13.73 -1.76 -4.51
N TYR A 48 -12.80 -2.06 -3.59
CA TYR A 48 -11.45 -1.48 -3.54
C TYR A 48 -10.37 -2.41 -4.11
N LEU A 49 -10.76 -3.59 -4.61
CA LEU A 49 -9.93 -4.57 -5.34
C LEU A 49 -10.01 -4.32 -6.85
#